data_AF-R7LXW3-F1
#
_entry.id   AF-R7LXW3-F1
#
_cell.length_a   1.000
_cell.length_b   1.000
_cell.length_c   1.000
_cell.angle_alpha   90.00
_cell.angle_beta   90.00
_cell.angle_gamma   90.00
#
_symmetry.space_group_name_H-M   'P 1'
#
loop_
_entity.id
_entity.type
_entity.pdbx_description
1 polymer ?
#
loop_
_entity_poly.entity_id
_entity_poly.type
_entity_poly.pdbx_seq_one_letter_code
_entity_poly.pdbx_strand_id
1 'polypeptide(L)'
;MAPIEGIKLGFKLADLAKSQGKKFTNIKLKNNAELNILKNENAYDVYITRKDRLLGATGYRGNSKSFANFMENLMIKVAKSFEI
;
A
#
# COMPACT_ATOMS: atom_id res chain seq x y z
N MET A 1 2.19 -16.18 -23.99
CA MET A 1 1.95 -15.72 -22.60
C MET A 1 3.00 -14.66 -22.32
N ALA A 2 2.67 -13.38 -22.51
CA ALA A 2 3.65 -12.31 -22.45
C ALA A 2 4.24 -12.21 -21.03
N PRO A 3 5.57 -12.08 -20.86
CA PRO A 3 6.12 -11.73 -19.57
C PRO A 3 5.46 -10.40 -19.18
N ILE A 4 4.84 -10.35 -18.01
CA ILE A 4 4.32 -9.10 -17.46
C ILE A 4 5.56 -8.32 -17.00
N GLU A 5 6.28 -7.76 -17.97
CA GLU A 5 7.31 -6.76 -17.75
C GLU A 5 6.63 -5.56 -17.08
N GLY A 6 7.01 -5.30 -15.84
CA GLY A 6 6.97 -3.96 -15.26
C GLY A 6 5.67 -3.17 -15.37
N ILE A 7 4.50 -3.82 -15.34
CA ILE A 7 3.27 -3.08 -15.06
C ILE A 7 3.35 -2.70 -13.59
N LYS A 8 3.95 -1.54 -13.32
CA LYS A 8 4.10 -0.90 -12.01
C LYS A 8 2.93 -1.30 -11.14
N LEU A 9 3.20 -2.17 -10.17
CA LEU A 9 2.14 -2.67 -9.27
C LEU A 9 1.36 -1.49 -8.66
N GLY A 10 2.04 -0.37 -8.38
CA GLY A 10 1.40 0.88 -7.95
C GLY A 10 0.34 1.42 -8.92
N PHE A 11 0.55 1.34 -10.24
CA PHE A 11 -0.44 1.76 -11.24
C PHE A 11 -1.66 0.83 -11.25
N LYS A 12 -1.46 -0.49 -11.16
CA LYS A 12 -2.59 -1.44 -11.04
C LYS A 12 -3.40 -1.20 -9.76
N LEU A 13 -2.72 -0.86 -8.66
CA LEU A 13 -3.37 -0.57 -7.39
C LEU A 13 -4.15 0.76 -7.42
N ALA A 14 -3.63 1.78 -8.10
CA ALA A 14 -4.34 3.04 -8.30
C ALA A 14 -5.63 2.85 -9.13
N ASP A 15 -5.53 2.07 -10.22
CA ASP A 15 -6.68 1.74 -11.07
C ASP A 15 -7.72 0.90 -10.31
N LEU A 16 -7.25 -0.09 -9.53
CA LEU A 16 -8.09 -0.95 -8.70
C LEU A 16 -8.77 -0.15 -7.58
N ALA A 17 -8.10 0.83 -6.99
CA ALA A 17 -8.71 1.74 -6.03
C ALA A 17 -9.83 2.55 -6.69
N LYS A 18 -9.55 3.14 -7.86
CA LYS A 18 -10.52 3.93 -8.63
C LYS A 18 -11.74 3.10 -9.02
N SER A 19 -11.52 1.86 -9.48
CA SER A 19 -12.59 0.91 -9.83
C SER A 19 -13.44 0.52 -8.61
N GLN A 20 -12.83 0.41 -7.43
CA GLN A 20 -13.56 0.09 -6.18
C GLN A 20 -14.14 1.32 -5.45
N GLY A 21 -14.03 2.52 -6.01
CA GLY A 21 -14.42 3.75 -5.31
C GLY A 21 -13.59 4.03 -4.05
N LYS A 22 -12.40 3.42 -3.94
CA LYS A 22 -11.46 3.60 -2.84
C LYS A 22 -10.54 4.78 -3.12
N LYS A 23 -10.22 5.57 -2.09
CA LYS A 23 -9.17 6.58 -2.15
C LYS A 23 -7.81 5.88 -2.20
N PHE A 24 -7.04 6.18 -3.24
CA PHE A 24 -5.66 5.74 -3.37
C PHE A 24 -4.71 6.77 -2.80
N THR A 25 -3.70 6.33 -2.06
CA THR A 25 -2.60 7.16 -1.57
C THR A 25 -1.30 6.41 -1.77
N ASN A 26 -0.35 7.02 -2.46
CA ASN A 26 0.99 6.47 -2.66
C ASN A 26 1.99 7.32 -1.86
N ILE A 27 2.83 6.66 -1.06
CA ILE A 27 3.89 7.27 -0.26
C ILE A 27 5.21 6.64 -0.70
N LYS A 28 6.13 7.44 -1.20
CA LYS A 28 7.47 6.96 -1.55
C LYS A 28 8.28 6.72 -0.27
N LEU A 29 8.86 5.54 -0.16
CA LEU A 29 9.76 5.13 0.92
C LEU A 29 11.22 5.14 0.42
N LYS A 30 12.18 5.01 1.33
CA LYS A 30 13.59 4.81 0.97
C LYS A 30 13.79 3.51 0.16
N ASN A 31 14.96 3.37 -0.47
CA ASN A 31 15.34 2.17 -1.22
C ASN A 31 14.48 1.86 -2.47
N ASN A 32 13.84 2.88 -3.08
CA ASN A 32 12.86 2.74 -4.17
C ASN A 32 11.66 1.85 -3.79
N ALA A 33 11.30 1.84 -2.50
CA ALA A 33 10.05 1.24 -2.05
C ALA A 33 8.92 2.29 -2.08
N GLU A 34 7.69 1.83 -2.19
CA GLU A 34 6.49 2.63 -2.29
C GLU A 34 5.41 1.96 -1.44
N LEU A 35 4.75 2.75 -0.60
CA LEU A 35 3.59 2.33 0.17
C LEU A 35 2.34 2.79 -0.56
N ASN A 36 1.50 1.85 -0.96
CA ASN A 36 0.26 2.09 -1.65
C ASN A 36 -0.89 1.77 -0.71
N ILE A 37 -1.73 2.75 -0.38
CA ILE A 37 -2.85 2.63 0.54
C ILE A 37 -4.14 2.83 -0.25
N LEU A 38 -5.06 1.89 -0.15
CA LEU A 38 -6.40 1.94 -0.71
C LEU A 38 -7.39 2.01 0.45
N LYS A 39 -8.18 3.08 0.54
CA LYS A 39 -9.11 3.35 1.63
C LYS A 39 -10.56 3.39 1.13
N ASN A 40 -11.49 2.71 1.79
CA ASN A 40 -12.90 3.08 1.80
C ASN A 40 -13.36 3.39 3.25
N GLU A 41 -14.67 3.58 3.46
CA GLU A 41 -15.22 3.87 4.80
C GLU A 41 -14.97 2.76 5.83
N ASN A 42 -14.85 1.49 5.41
CA ASN A 42 -14.85 0.33 6.31
C ASN A 42 -13.58 -0.54 6.23
N ALA A 43 -12.69 -0.25 5.30
CA ALA A 43 -11.55 -1.08 4.96
C ALA A 43 -10.39 -0.26 4.37
N TYR A 44 -9.19 -0.72 4.67
CA TYR A 44 -7.93 -0.19 4.19
C TYR A 44 -7.09 -1.35 3.70
N ASP A 45 -6.64 -1.30 2.46
CA ASP A 45 -5.70 -2.27 1.90
C ASP A 45 -4.37 -1.54 1.66
N VAL A 46 -3.30 -2.01 2.27
CA VAL A 46 -1.96 -1.42 2.19
C VAL A 46 -1.00 -2.39 1.52
N TYR A 47 -0.25 -1.89 0.55
CA TYR A 47 0.71 -2.67 -0.24
C TYR A 47 2.06 -1.95 -0.26
N ILE A 48 3.10 -2.64 0.21
CA ILE A 48 4.49 -2.19 0.10
C ILE A 48 5.06 -2.80 -1.17
N THR A 49 5.48 -1.97 -2.12
CA THR A 49 6.08 -2.38 -3.38
C THR A 49 7.50 -1.83 -3.50
N ARG A 50 8.41 -2.49 -4.22
CA ARG A 50 9.76 -2.00 -4.52
C ARG A 50 10.20 -2.50 -5.89
N LYS A 51 10.60 -1.60 -6.79
CA LYS A 51 11.04 -1.93 -8.16
C LYS A 51 10.17 -3.04 -8.79
N ASP A 52 8.85 -2.82 -8.82
CA ASP A 52 7.85 -3.75 -9.38
C ASP A 52 7.62 -5.06 -8.62
N ARG A 53 8.21 -5.25 -7.43
CA ARG A 53 7.93 -6.39 -6.55
C ARG A 53 7.04 -5.99 -5.38
N LEU A 54 6.05 -6.82 -5.06
CA LEU A 54 5.31 -6.71 -3.80
C LEU A 54 6.21 -7.24 -2.67
N LEU A 55 6.56 -6.39 -1.72
CA LEU A 55 7.33 -6.75 -0.53
C LEU A 55 6.41 -7.17 0.62
N GLY A 56 5.21 -6.61 0.69
CA GLY A 56 4.24 -6.97 1.70
C GLY A 56 2.87 -6.38 1.38
N ALA A 57 1.83 -7.07 1.78
CA ALA A 57 0.47 -6.56 1.76
C ALA A 57 -0.15 -6.77 3.14
N THR A 58 -0.88 -5.78 3.62
CA THR A 58 -1.66 -5.91 4.85
C THR A 58 -2.94 -5.13 4.69
N GLY A 59 -4.04 -5.68 5.21
CA GLY A 59 -5.34 -5.07 5.16
C GLY A 59 -5.88 -4.88 6.56
N TYR A 60 -6.58 -3.78 6.78
CA TYR A 60 -7.33 -3.53 7.98
C TYR A 60 -8.81 -3.34 7.61
N ARG A 61 -9.70 -4.09 8.27
CA ARG A 61 -11.15 -3.91 8.18
C ARG A 61 -11.65 -3.57 9.57
N GLY A 62 -12.28 -2.41 9.74
CA GLY A 62 -12.72 -1.95 11.05
C GLY A 62 -12.92 -0.44 11.11
N ASN A 63 -13.30 0.05 12.30
CA ASN A 63 -13.70 1.44 12.50
C ASN A 63 -12.49 2.40 12.49
N SER A 64 -12.73 3.66 12.13
CA SER A 64 -11.69 4.67 11.81
C SER A 64 -10.71 4.98 12.95
N LYS A 65 -11.07 4.73 14.23
CA LYS A 65 -10.16 4.92 15.38
C LYS A 65 -9.03 3.89 15.42
N SER A 66 -9.33 2.63 15.14
CA SER A 66 -8.32 1.57 15.12
C SER A 66 -7.42 1.63 13.88
N PHE A 67 -7.85 2.36 12.84
CA PHE A 67 -7.03 2.63 11.66
C PHE A 67 -5.77 3.43 12.00
N ALA A 68 -5.88 4.49 12.81
CA ALA A 68 -4.70 5.29 13.19
C ALA A 68 -3.64 4.42 13.86
N ASN A 69 -4.08 3.55 14.78
CA ASN A 69 -3.20 2.62 15.49
C ASN A 69 -2.59 1.55 14.57
N PHE A 70 -3.36 1.08 13.58
CA PHE A 70 -2.86 0.17 12.55
C PHE A 70 -1.81 0.83 11.66
N MET A 71 -2.08 2.05 11.19
CA MET A 71 -1.15 2.81 10.34
C MET A 71 0.11 3.19 11.09
N GLU A 72 0.00 3.56 12.36
CA GLU A 72 1.16 3.86 13.21
C GLU A 72 2.05 2.63 13.34
N ASN A 73 1.48 1.46 13.70
CA ASN A 73 2.24 0.21 13.77
C ASN A 73 2.85 -0.19 12.42
N LEU A 74 2.11 -0.01 11.33
CA LEU A 74 2.61 -0.25 9.98
C LEU A 74 3.78 0.68 9.65
N MET A 75 3.64 1.99 9.89
CA MET A 75 4.67 2.99 9.66
C MET A 75 5.92 2.71 10.50
N ILE A 76 5.77 2.31 11.77
CA ILE A 76 6.88 1.89 12.62
C ILE A 76 7.59 0.66 12.02
N LYS A 77 6.83 -0.33 11.56
CA LYS A 77 7.40 -1.55 10.96
C LYS A 77 8.13 -1.25 9.66
N VAL A 78 7.55 -0.38 8.82
CA VAL A 78 8.16 0.11 7.59
C VAL A 78 9.41 0.93 7.90
N ALA A 79 9.35 1.86 8.85
CA ALA A 79 10.50 2.66 9.26
C ALA A 79 11.67 1.77 9.76
N LYS A 80 11.37 0.73 10.54
CA LYS A 80 12.37 -0.27 10.96
C LYS A 80 12.93 -1.09 9.80
N SER A 81 12.09 -1.54 8.87
CA SER A 81 12.55 -2.35 7.73
C SER A 81 13.29 -1.56 6.64
N PHE A 82 13.13 -0.23 6.61
CA PHE A 82 13.68 0.62 5.56
C PHE A 82 14.63 1.72 6.07
N GLU A 83 15.07 1.66 7.33
CA GLU A 83 16.00 2.59 8.01
C GLU A 83 15.93 4.03 7.43
N ILE A 84 14.89 4.74 7.84
CA ILE A 84 14.75 6.19 7.61
C ILE A 84 15.75 6.94 8.49
#